data_AF-A0A6J4MKS2-F1
#
_entry.id   AF-A0A6J4MKS2-F1
#
_cell.length_a   1.000
_cell.length_b   1.000
_cell.length_c   1.000
_cell.angle_alpha   90.00
_cell.angle_beta   90.00
_cell.angle_gamma   90.00
#
_symmetry.space_group_name_H-M   'P 1'
#
loop_
_entity.id
_entity.type
_entity.pdbx_description
1 polymer ?
#
loop_
_entity_poly.entity_id
_entity_poly.type
_entity_poly.pdbx_seq_one_letter_code
_entity_poly.pdbx_strand_id
1 'polypeptide(L)'
;MPTLDGTSVSQRSKESSAAWSTRAFERYHEIHALHAEKIGVAMIARLLQLSRPTVYRYLQMREPPTPSKIAVRERHVVEPWKPYLVQQWNAGCRNALLLWRDIRDNHGYTHSPRTVARFVEVLRRDSGTPRSFRSVAAQPLYAVDTEQKRPLTALQAQRLWRSDPEQRSAWLERYRLALCERDSGLAHAYRLTQSFCEMVRERTGDKLDNWLAEAHASEVAQLVGFAKGLERDYAAVKAGLTLEWSNGQTEAQVHRLKLLKRQMYGQAGFDLLRKRVLHQNPPPVHRQRAQEHAKAGHQTDTRRLLGEGSFVVNRPSERSYSRKVA
;
A
#
# COMPACT_ATOMS: atom_id res chain seq x y z
N MET A 1 -13.94 -23.67 -11.86
CA MET A 1 -12.94 -23.56 -10.78
C MET A 1 -12.12 -22.30 -11.01
N PRO A 2 -12.48 -21.15 -10.38
CA PRO A 2 -11.78 -19.89 -10.63
C PRO A 2 -10.50 -19.82 -9.80
N THR A 3 -9.37 -19.68 -10.49
CA THR A 3 -8.03 -19.46 -9.92
C THR A 3 -7.96 -18.09 -9.26
N LEU A 4 -7.68 -18.05 -7.96
CA LEU A 4 -7.68 -16.83 -7.15
C LEU A 4 -6.44 -15.95 -7.42
N ASP A 5 -6.73 -14.71 -7.80
CA ASP A 5 -5.82 -13.62 -8.11
C ASP A 5 -4.89 -13.24 -6.94
N GLY A 6 -3.63 -13.65 -7.04
CA GLY A 6 -2.47 -13.01 -6.38
C GLY A 6 -1.87 -11.86 -7.21
N THR A 7 -2.55 -11.45 -8.26
CA THR A 7 -2.08 -10.57 -9.35
C THR A 7 -2.18 -9.08 -9.02
N SER A 8 -3.16 -8.64 -8.22
CA SER A 8 -3.50 -7.20 -8.10
C SER A 8 -2.43 -6.34 -7.41
N VAL A 9 -1.76 -6.85 -6.37
CA VAL A 9 -0.66 -6.15 -5.68
C VAL A 9 0.62 -6.19 -6.53
N SER A 10 0.84 -7.29 -7.25
CA SER A 10 1.95 -7.41 -8.20
C SER A 10 1.77 -6.53 -9.43
N GLN A 11 0.55 -6.31 -9.91
CA GLN A 11 0.25 -5.47 -11.08
C GLN A 11 0.47 -3.99 -10.75
N ARG A 12 -0.10 -3.48 -9.64
CA ARG A 12 0.13 -2.08 -9.22
C ARG A 12 1.61 -1.75 -8.97
N SER A 13 2.37 -2.69 -8.40
CA SER A 13 3.82 -2.52 -8.20
C SER A 13 4.59 -2.54 -9.53
N LYS A 14 4.20 -3.38 -10.49
CA LYS A 14 4.79 -3.44 -11.83
C LYS A 14 4.45 -2.20 -12.65
N GLU A 15 3.20 -1.74 -12.61
CA GLU A 15 2.71 -0.52 -13.26
C GLU A 15 3.41 0.74 -12.72
N SER A 16 3.55 0.84 -11.39
CA SER A 16 4.27 1.95 -10.75
C SER A 16 5.76 1.96 -11.11
N SER A 17 6.38 0.78 -11.24
CA SER A 17 7.76 0.63 -11.68
C SER A 17 7.94 0.99 -13.16
N ALA A 18 6.99 0.61 -14.02
CA ALA A 18 7.00 0.94 -15.44
C ALA A 18 6.84 2.45 -15.65
N ALA A 19 5.88 3.09 -14.97
CA ALA A 19 5.66 4.54 -15.04
C ALA A 19 6.85 5.36 -14.51
N TRP A 20 7.58 4.85 -13.50
CA TRP A 20 8.84 5.46 -13.08
C TRP A 20 9.93 5.35 -14.15
N SER A 21 10.05 4.17 -14.77
CA SER A 21 11.06 3.88 -15.79
C SER A 21 10.91 4.78 -17.02
N THR A 22 9.70 4.93 -17.55
CA THR A 22 9.43 5.78 -18.71
C THR A 22 9.79 7.24 -18.43
N ARG A 23 9.36 7.77 -17.28
CA ARG A 23 9.65 9.16 -16.89
C ARG A 23 11.12 9.40 -16.62
N ALA A 24 11.85 8.42 -16.08
CA ALA A 24 13.28 8.54 -15.84
C ALA A 24 14.06 8.52 -17.16
N PHE A 25 13.61 7.73 -18.13
CA PHE A 25 14.18 7.66 -19.48
C PHE A 25 13.95 8.96 -20.27
N GLU A 26 12.71 9.46 -20.33
CA GLU A 26 12.37 10.72 -21.01
C GLU A 26 13.20 11.89 -20.47
N ARG A 27 13.29 12.01 -19.13
CA ARG A 27 14.08 13.05 -18.47
C ARG A 27 15.56 12.98 -18.79
N TYR A 28 16.11 11.79 -18.97
CA TYR A 28 17.50 11.63 -19.36
C TYR A 28 17.75 12.24 -20.73
N HIS A 29 16.91 11.93 -21.71
CA HIS A 29 17.04 12.49 -23.05
C HIS A 29 16.80 14.00 -23.10
N GLU A 30 15.79 14.51 -22.40
CA GLU A 30 15.52 15.95 -22.35
C GLU A 30 16.68 16.75 -21.73
N ILE A 31 17.29 16.26 -20.65
CA ILE A 31 18.44 16.90 -20.01
C ILE A 31 19.66 16.92 -20.96
N HIS A 32 19.94 15.80 -21.62
CA HIS A 32 21.07 15.70 -22.55
C HIS A 32 20.85 16.54 -23.82
N ALA A 33 19.63 16.62 -24.35
CA ALA A 33 19.28 17.47 -25.49
C ALA A 33 19.48 18.96 -25.17
N LEU A 34 18.91 19.44 -24.05
CA LEU A 34 19.07 20.84 -23.63
C LEU A 34 20.52 21.20 -23.30
N HIS A 35 21.30 20.25 -22.79
CA HIS A 35 22.73 20.44 -22.56
C HIS A 35 23.54 20.47 -23.87
N ALA A 36 23.16 19.68 -24.88
CA ALA A 36 23.76 19.72 -26.21
C ALA A 36 23.51 21.07 -26.91
N GLU A 37 22.37 21.72 -26.65
CA GLU A 37 22.06 23.10 -27.05
C GLU A 37 22.84 24.17 -26.27
N LYS A 38 23.80 23.76 -25.41
CA LYS A 38 24.64 24.63 -24.57
C LYS A 38 23.86 25.47 -23.56
N ILE A 39 22.64 25.05 -23.21
CA ILE A 39 21.87 25.69 -22.14
C ILE A 39 22.52 25.35 -20.79
N GLY A 40 22.81 26.37 -19.98
CA GLY A 40 23.47 26.18 -18.70
C GLY A 40 22.62 25.34 -17.72
N VAL A 41 23.29 24.52 -16.90
CA VAL A 41 22.67 23.59 -15.94
C VAL A 41 21.63 24.27 -15.02
N ALA A 42 21.87 25.53 -14.63
CA ALA A 42 20.94 26.30 -13.81
C ALA A 42 19.62 26.62 -14.52
N MET A 43 19.66 26.81 -15.85
CA MET A 43 18.49 27.07 -16.67
C MET A 43 17.75 25.76 -16.99
N ILE A 44 18.48 24.67 -17.30
CA ILE A 44 17.90 23.33 -17.47
C ILE A 44 17.10 22.93 -16.21
N ALA A 45 17.68 23.15 -15.02
CA ALA A 45 17.01 22.91 -13.75
C ALA A 45 15.70 23.71 -13.58
N ARG A 46 15.65 24.95 -14.09
CA ARG A 46 14.44 25.78 -14.04
C ARG A 46 13.39 25.33 -15.05
N LEU A 47 13.80 25.08 -16.29
CA LEU A 47 12.91 24.65 -17.39
C LEU A 47 12.23 23.31 -17.07
N LEU A 48 13.00 22.33 -16.62
CA LEU A 48 12.49 20.99 -16.31
C LEU A 48 11.94 20.85 -14.89
N GLN A 49 11.97 21.93 -14.10
CA GLN A 49 11.62 21.94 -12.67
C GLN A 49 12.34 20.79 -11.93
N LEU A 50 13.67 20.75 -12.03
CA LEU A 50 14.52 19.76 -11.38
C LEU A 50 15.51 20.44 -10.45
N SER A 51 16.02 19.69 -9.47
CA SER A 51 17.13 20.18 -8.66
C SER A 51 18.42 20.14 -9.47
N ARG A 52 19.31 21.14 -9.31
CA ARG A 52 20.63 21.15 -9.97
C ARG A 52 21.42 19.85 -9.75
N PRO A 53 21.45 19.26 -8.53
CA PRO A 53 22.09 17.96 -8.31
C PRO A 53 21.50 16.82 -9.15
N THR A 54 20.19 16.85 -9.41
CA THR A 54 19.55 15.87 -10.30
C THR A 54 20.02 16.05 -11.73
N VAL A 55 20.09 17.29 -12.23
CA VAL A 55 20.62 17.57 -13.58
C VAL A 55 22.08 17.11 -13.71
N TYR A 56 22.94 17.43 -12.74
CA TYR A 56 24.33 16.94 -12.71
C TYR A 56 24.42 15.42 -12.70
N ARG A 57 23.62 14.74 -11.87
CA ARG A 57 23.59 13.27 -11.79
C ARG A 57 23.22 12.64 -13.14
N TYR A 58 22.24 13.20 -13.85
CA TYR A 58 21.81 12.67 -15.14
C TYR A 58 22.81 12.96 -16.26
N LEU A 59 23.51 14.11 -16.24
CA LEU A 59 24.59 14.41 -17.19
C LEU A 59 25.83 13.54 -16.97
N GLN A 60 26.10 13.12 -15.73
CA GLN A 60 27.19 12.20 -15.39
C GLN A 60 26.89 10.74 -15.79
N MET A 61 25.62 10.40 -15.99
CA MET A 61 25.22 9.08 -16.48
C MET A 61 25.52 8.99 -17.98
N ARG A 62 26.30 7.97 -18.37
CA ARG A 62 26.60 7.66 -19.78
C ARG A 62 25.46 6.94 -20.49
N GLU A 63 24.59 6.30 -19.72
CA GLU A 63 23.47 5.51 -20.19
C GLU A 63 22.21 5.90 -19.42
N PRO A 64 21.02 5.78 -20.03
CA PRO A 64 19.77 6.09 -19.37
C PRO A 64 19.56 5.20 -18.12
N PRO A 65 18.93 5.74 -17.07
CA PRO A 65 18.69 4.99 -15.83
C PRO A 65 17.83 3.76 -16.12
N THR A 66 18.36 2.58 -15.84
CA THR A 66 17.61 1.33 -15.94
C THR A 66 16.66 1.19 -14.74
N PRO A 67 15.49 0.55 -14.91
CA PRO A 67 14.59 0.27 -13.80
C PRO A 67 15.32 -0.53 -12.73
N SER A 68 15.36 0.02 -11.51
CA SER A 68 15.84 -0.73 -10.36
C SER A 68 14.95 -1.96 -10.21
N LYS A 69 15.51 -3.15 -10.48
CA LYS A 69 14.81 -4.40 -10.19
C LYS A 69 14.60 -4.39 -8.68
N ILE A 70 13.38 -4.14 -8.23
CA ILE A 70 13.00 -4.46 -6.85
C ILE A 70 13.42 -5.91 -6.70
N ALA A 71 14.39 -6.17 -5.82
CA ALA A 71 14.79 -7.53 -5.49
C ALA A 71 13.56 -8.18 -4.85
N VAL A 72 12.72 -8.79 -5.68
CA VAL A 72 11.75 -9.77 -5.23
C VAL A 72 12.62 -10.78 -4.52
N ARG A 73 12.53 -10.85 -3.19
CA ARG A 73 13.23 -11.88 -2.42
C ARG A 73 12.90 -13.18 -3.14
N GLU A 74 13.91 -13.80 -3.72
CA GLU A 74 13.73 -15.05 -4.43
C GLU A 74 13.00 -15.99 -3.47
N ARG A 75 11.92 -16.60 -3.97
CA ARG A 75 11.14 -17.57 -3.18
C ARG A 75 12.13 -18.51 -2.53
N HIS A 76 11.91 -18.84 -1.25
CA HIS A 76 12.82 -19.76 -0.56
C HIS A 76 13.05 -20.98 -1.44
N VAL A 77 14.30 -21.34 -1.65
CA VAL A 77 14.70 -22.37 -2.63
C VAL A 77 14.03 -23.73 -2.40
N VAL A 78 13.59 -23.99 -1.16
CA VAL A 78 12.86 -25.20 -0.76
C VAL A 78 11.34 -25.08 -0.94
N GLU A 79 10.80 -23.89 -1.21
CA GLU A 79 9.35 -23.61 -1.32
C GLU A 79 8.62 -24.58 -2.27
N PRO A 80 9.10 -24.83 -3.50
CA PRO A 80 8.43 -25.76 -4.43
C PRO A 80 8.38 -27.20 -3.92
N TRP A 81 9.33 -27.57 -3.05
CA TRP A 81 9.52 -28.92 -2.53
C TRP A 81 8.86 -29.16 -1.17
N LYS A 82 8.33 -28.11 -0.53
CA LYS A 82 7.66 -28.23 0.78
C LYS A 82 6.53 -29.27 0.78
N PRO A 83 5.63 -29.33 -0.22
CA PRO A 83 4.54 -30.32 -0.20
C PRO A 83 5.06 -31.76 -0.16
N TYR A 84 6.06 -32.07 -0.98
CA TYR A 84 6.70 -33.38 -1.01
C TYR A 84 7.41 -33.70 0.31
N LEU A 85 8.20 -32.74 0.83
CA LEU A 85 8.92 -32.92 2.09
C LEU A 85 7.95 -33.15 3.28
N VAL A 86 6.81 -32.46 3.29
CA VAL A 86 5.74 -32.65 4.28
C VAL A 86 5.05 -34.00 4.10
N GLN A 87 4.81 -34.45 2.86
CA GLN A 87 4.25 -35.77 2.58
C GLN A 87 5.17 -36.88 3.10
N GLN A 88 6.47 -36.82 2.79
CA GLN A 88 7.45 -37.81 3.25
C GLN A 88 7.65 -37.75 4.76
N TRP A 89 7.57 -36.56 5.35
CA TRP A 89 7.51 -36.40 6.80
C TRP A 89 6.27 -37.09 7.38
N ASN A 90 5.10 -36.91 6.80
CA ASN A 90 3.89 -37.61 7.26
C ASN A 90 3.98 -39.14 7.05
N ALA A 91 4.70 -39.60 6.02
CA ALA A 91 4.97 -41.03 5.76
C ALA A 91 6.00 -41.67 6.73
N GLY A 92 6.61 -40.88 7.63
CA GLY A 92 7.53 -41.39 8.65
C GLY A 92 9.02 -41.15 8.37
N CYS A 93 9.39 -40.56 7.23
CA CYS A 93 10.78 -40.20 6.95
C CYS A 93 11.23 -39.03 7.86
N ARG A 94 12.24 -39.24 8.70
CA ARG A 94 12.78 -38.22 9.64
C ARG A 94 14.21 -37.78 9.33
N ASN A 95 14.86 -38.46 8.39
CA ASN A 95 16.24 -38.20 7.99
C ASN A 95 16.28 -37.12 6.88
N ALA A 96 16.72 -35.92 7.25
CA ALA A 96 16.82 -34.79 6.34
C ALA A 96 17.81 -35.02 5.18
N LEU A 97 18.84 -35.85 5.36
CA LEU A 97 19.79 -36.18 4.30
C LEU A 97 19.18 -37.14 3.28
N LEU A 98 18.34 -38.08 3.71
CA LEU A 98 17.60 -38.95 2.79
C LEU A 98 16.60 -38.13 1.98
N LEU A 99 15.81 -37.28 2.64
CA LEU A 99 14.89 -36.37 1.96
C LEU A 99 15.59 -35.45 0.96
N TRP A 100 16.78 -34.94 1.31
CA TRP A 100 17.58 -34.13 0.40
C TRP A 100 18.09 -34.93 -0.81
N ARG A 101 18.58 -36.16 -0.60
CA ARG A 101 19.03 -37.04 -1.70
C ARG A 101 17.86 -37.37 -2.62
N ASP A 102 16.70 -37.71 -2.06
CA ASP A 102 15.51 -38.03 -2.83
C ASP A 102 15.06 -36.84 -3.72
N ILE A 103 15.03 -35.61 -3.18
CA ILE A 103 14.68 -34.44 -4.00
C ILE A 103 15.78 -34.03 -4.98
N ARG A 104 17.05 -34.31 -4.68
CA ARG A 104 18.16 -34.01 -5.59
C ARG A 104 18.15 -34.98 -6.76
N ASP A 105 18.04 -36.27 -6.47
CA ASP A 105 18.25 -37.35 -7.42
C ASP A 105 16.99 -37.60 -8.28
N ASN A 106 15.79 -37.50 -7.69
CA ASN A 106 14.52 -37.74 -8.41
C ASN A 106 13.81 -36.47 -8.90
N HIS A 107 14.14 -35.33 -8.31
CA HIS A 107 13.37 -34.09 -8.52
C HIS A 107 14.22 -32.87 -8.92
N GLY A 108 15.54 -33.02 -9.08
CA GLY A 108 16.41 -31.99 -9.64
C GLY A 108 16.77 -30.84 -8.68
N TYR A 109 16.68 -31.05 -7.36
CA TYR A 109 17.09 -30.05 -6.38
C TYR A 109 18.63 -29.91 -6.30
N THR A 110 19.17 -28.78 -6.73
CA THR A 110 20.63 -28.55 -6.83
C THR A 110 21.25 -27.87 -5.61
N HIS A 111 20.46 -27.52 -4.61
CA HIS A 111 20.90 -26.66 -3.53
C HIS A 111 21.33 -27.44 -2.27
N SER A 112 21.88 -26.70 -1.29
CA SER A 112 22.51 -27.28 -0.11
C SER A 112 21.57 -28.19 0.70
N PRO A 113 22.08 -29.32 1.23
CA PRO A 113 21.36 -30.16 2.19
C PRO A 113 20.98 -29.39 3.46
N ARG A 114 21.74 -28.34 3.80
CA ARG A 114 21.48 -27.51 4.99
C ARG A 114 20.14 -26.78 4.92
N THR A 115 19.67 -26.42 3.72
CA THR A 115 18.38 -25.74 3.54
C THR A 115 17.21 -26.69 3.81
N VAL A 116 17.31 -27.94 3.33
CA VAL A 116 16.34 -29.01 3.63
C VAL A 116 16.39 -29.36 5.11
N ALA A 117 17.59 -29.51 5.69
CA ALA A 117 17.76 -29.79 7.12
C ALA A 117 17.13 -28.69 7.99
N ARG A 118 17.29 -27.41 7.63
CA ARG A 118 16.64 -26.30 8.35
C ARG A 118 15.11 -26.37 8.25
N PHE A 119 14.56 -26.73 7.10
CA PHE A 119 13.12 -26.93 6.94
C PHE A 119 12.61 -28.10 7.80
N VAL A 120 13.29 -29.24 7.73
CA VAL A 120 12.98 -30.43 8.55
C VAL A 120 13.15 -30.15 10.05
N GLU A 121 14.08 -29.29 10.43
CA GLU A 121 14.25 -28.85 11.82
C GLU A 121 13.05 -28.03 12.32
N VAL A 122 12.44 -27.19 11.46
CA VAL A 122 11.16 -26.54 11.79
C VAL A 122 10.08 -27.59 12.02
N LEU A 123 9.96 -28.57 11.13
CA LEU A 123 8.99 -29.67 11.31
C LEU A 123 9.20 -30.42 12.63
N ARG A 124 10.46 -30.62 13.06
CA ARG A 124 10.79 -31.24 14.36
C ARG A 124 10.38 -30.40 15.55
N ARG A 125 10.69 -29.09 15.54
CA ARG A 125 10.36 -28.18 16.64
C ARG A 125 8.85 -28.11 16.84
N ASP A 126 8.10 -28.01 15.74
CA ASP A 126 6.65 -27.90 15.76
C ASP A 126 5.96 -29.22 16.15
N SER A 127 6.60 -30.37 15.87
CA SER A 127 6.09 -31.70 16.29
C SER A 127 6.25 -31.99 17.79
N GLY A 128 6.91 -31.11 18.55
CA GLY A 128 6.85 -31.01 20.01
C GLY A 128 7.26 -32.22 20.86
N THR A 129 7.71 -33.34 20.30
CA THR A 129 7.98 -34.56 21.09
C THR A 129 9.32 -35.22 20.76
N PRO A 130 10.21 -35.41 21.75
CA PRO A 130 11.22 -36.46 21.68
C PRO A 130 10.52 -37.80 21.90
N ARG A 131 10.38 -38.62 20.85
CA ARG A 131 9.82 -39.98 20.99
C ARG A 131 10.92 -41.03 21.03
N SER A 132 10.74 -42.01 21.92
CA SER A 132 11.51 -43.24 22.02
C SER A 132 11.29 -44.13 20.78
N PHE A 133 12.27 -44.98 20.48
CA PHE A 133 12.43 -45.84 19.30
C PHE A 133 11.22 -46.75 18.94
N ARG A 134 10.19 -46.87 19.78
CA ARG A 134 9.04 -47.77 19.59
C ARG A 134 7.67 -47.08 19.63
N SER A 135 7.41 -46.10 18.76
CA SER A 135 6.02 -45.63 18.57
C SER A 135 5.70 -45.42 17.11
N VAL A 136 4.86 -46.30 16.56
CA VAL A 136 4.15 -46.08 15.30
C VAL A 136 2.73 -45.62 15.66
N ALA A 137 2.36 -44.41 15.27
CA ALA A 137 0.96 -44.04 15.10
C ALA A 137 0.85 -42.97 14.01
N ALA A 138 0.06 -43.31 13.00
CA ALA A 138 -0.25 -42.51 11.82
C ALA A 138 -1.35 -41.50 12.14
N GLN A 139 -0.98 -40.24 12.34
CA GLN A 139 -1.87 -39.10 12.09
C GLN A 139 -1.06 -38.02 11.38
N PRO A 140 -1.58 -37.41 10.30
CA PRO A 140 -0.86 -36.38 9.57
C PRO A 140 -0.66 -35.17 10.49
N LEU A 141 0.58 -34.93 10.91
CA LEU A 141 0.95 -33.84 11.83
C LEU A 141 1.02 -32.48 11.10
N TYR A 142 1.03 -32.47 9.77
CA TYR A 142 1.03 -31.24 8.96
C TYR A 142 -0.05 -31.30 7.88
N ALA A 143 -0.95 -30.31 7.89
CA ALA A 143 -1.76 -29.95 6.73
C ALA A 143 -0.87 -29.20 5.73
N VAL A 144 -0.89 -29.64 4.46
CA VAL A 144 -0.21 -28.97 3.35
C VAL A 144 -0.81 -27.58 3.20
N ASP A 145 0.05 -26.56 3.25
CA ASP A 145 -0.26 -25.13 3.18
C ASP A 145 -1.23 -24.59 4.23
N THR A 146 -0.68 -24.29 5.40
CA THR A 146 -1.01 -23.00 6.01
C THR A 146 0.28 -22.22 6.11
N GLU A 147 0.42 -21.16 5.31
CA GLU A 147 1.29 -20.06 5.70
C GLU A 147 0.86 -19.70 7.14
N GLN A 148 1.58 -20.16 8.16
CA GLN A 148 1.39 -19.73 9.53
C GLN A 148 1.84 -18.27 9.58
N LYS A 149 0.97 -17.39 9.07
CA LYS A 149 1.15 -15.96 9.12
C LYS A 149 1.06 -15.60 10.59
N ARG A 150 2.15 -14.99 11.08
CA ARG A 150 2.24 -14.44 12.43
C ARG A 150 0.96 -13.65 12.74
N PRO A 151 0.48 -13.64 13.99
CA PRO A 151 -0.62 -12.79 14.38
C PRO A 151 -0.35 -11.36 13.94
N LEU A 152 -1.40 -10.67 13.49
CA LEU A 152 -1.27 -9.30 13.01
C LEU A 152 -0.69 -8.42 14.11
N THR A 153 0.25 -7.56 13.73
CA THR A 153 0.68 -6.46 14.61
C THR A 153 -0.49 -5.50 14.85
N ALA A 154 -0.46 -4.74 15.94
CA ALA A 154 -1.51 -3.77 16.27
C ALA A 154 -1.81 -2.80 15.10
N LEU A 155 -0.77 -2.35 14.39
CA LEU A 155 -0.92 -1.46 13.23
C LEU A 155 -1.60 -2.16 12.04
N GLN A 156 -1.30 -3.44 11.81
CA GLN A 156 -1.94 -4.22 10.76
C GLN A 156 -3.41 -4.50 11.09
N ALA A 157 -3.72 -4.82 12.36
CA ALA A 157 -5.09 -4.97 12.82
C ALA A 157 -5.89 -3.66 12.68
N GLN A 158 -5.31 -2.53 13.11
CA GLN A 158 -5.94 -1.21 12.96
C GLN A 158 -6.21 -0.86 11.47
N ARG A 159 -5.31 -1.23 10.56
CA ARG A 159 -5.53 -1.04 9.12
C ARG A 159 -6.64 -1.95 8.60
N LEU A 160 -6.65 -3.21 9.00
CA LEU A 160 -7.69 -4.17 8.65
C LEU A 160 -9.09 -3.69 9.10
N TRP A 161 -9.18 -3.07 10.27
CA TRP A 161 -10.45 -2.54 10.81
C TRP A 161 -10.98 -1.32 10.06
N ARG A 162 -10.12 -0.57 9.37
CA ARG A 162 -10.50 0.65 8.61
C ARG A 162 -10.51 0.44 7.10
N SER A 163 -9.98 -0.68 6.61
CA SER A 163 -9.90 -0.96 5.18
C SER A 163 -11.25 -1.33 4.60
N ASP A 164 -11.47 -0.93 3.35
CA ASP A 164 -12.66 -1.31 2.60
C ASP A 164 -12.62 -2.79 2.18
N PRO A 165 -13.77 -3.43 1.94
CA PRO A 165 -13.84 -4.81 1.44
C PRO A 165 -12.93 -5.06 0.22
N GLU A 166 -12.90 -4.11 -0.72
CA GLU A 166 -12.14 -4.20 -1.97
C GLU A 166 -10.61 -4.14 -1.78
N GLN A 167 -10.15 -3.61 -0.65
CA GLN A 167 -8.72 -3.45 -0.34
C GLN A 167 -8.13 -4.67 0.39
N ARG A 168 -8.98 -5.65 0.74
CA ARG A 168 -8.60 -6.81 1.54
C ARG A 168 -8.29 -8.02 0.66
N SER A 169 -7.26 -8.76 1.05
CA SER A 169 -7.02 -10.09 0.48
C SER A 169 -8.02 -11.11 1.05
N ALA A 170 -8.26 -12.19 0.32
CA ALA A 170 -9.12 -13.29 0.78
C ALA A 170 -8.64 -13.90 2.11
N TRP A 171 -7.34 -13.84 2.42
CA TRP A 171 -6.82 -14.27 3.72
C TRP A 171 -7.21 -13.29 4.84
N LEU A 172 -7.03 -11.98 4.63
CA LEU A 172 -7.39 -10.96 5.61
C LEU A 172 -8.89 -10.97 5.92
N GLU A 173 -9.72 -11.22 4.91
CA GLU A 173 -11.17 -11.32 5.11
C GLU A 173 -11.55 -12.53 5.96
N ARG A 174 -11.00 -13.71 5.64
CA ARG A 174 -11.21 -14.92 6.45
C ARG A 174 -10.68 -14.75 7.88
N TYR A 175 -9.52 -14.11 8.04
CA TYR A 175 -8.95 -13.84 9.37
C TYR A 175 -9.83 -12.92 10.20
N ARG A 176 -10.37 -11.85 9.59
CA ARG A 176 -11.31 -10.94 10.24
C ARG A 176 -12.60 -11.65 10.64
N LEU A 177 -13.20 -12.42 9.73
CA LEU A 177 -14.41 -13.20 10.00
C LEU A 177 -14.21 -14.14 11.19
N ALA A 178 -13.12 -14.91 11.18
CA ALA A 178 -12.77 -15.81 12.27
C ALA A 178 -12.57 -15.08 13.62
N LEU A 179 -12.08 -13.84 13.63
CA LEU A 179 -11.99 -13.04 14.86
C LEU A 179 -13.37 -12.58 15.35
N CYS A 180 -14.22 -12.10 14.44
CA CYS A 180 -15.58 -11.65 14.77
C CYS A 180 -16.50 -12.81 15.22
N GLU A 181 -16.30 -14.02 14.69
CA GLU A 181 -17.04 -15.22 15.11
C GLU A 181 -16.66 -15.68 16.52
N ARG A 182 -15.42 -15.42 16.95
CA ARG A 182 -14.93 -15.83 18.28
C ARG A 182 -15.27 -14.83 19.38
N ASP A 183 -15.50 -13.58 19.03
CA ASP A 183 -15.70 -12.48 19.98
C ASP A 183 -16.70 -11.47 19.42
N SER A 184 -17.90 -11.43 20.04
CA SER A 184 -18.97 -10.50 19.69
C SER A 184 -18.58 -9.03 19.92
N GLY A 185 -17.73 -8.75 20.92
CA GLY A 185 -17.20 -7.42 21.19
C GLY A 185 -16.32 -6.92 20.03
N LEU A 186 -15.47 -7.79 19.47
CA LEU A 186 -14.70 -7.48 18.26
C LEU A 186 -15.57 -7.29 17.03
N ALA A 187 -16.62 -8.12 16.87
CA ALA A 187 -17.58 -7.96 15.79
C ALA A 187 -18.30 -6.60 15.86
N HIS A 188 -18.76 -6.23 17.05
CA HIS A 188 -19.41 -4.96 17.30
C HIS A 188 -18.45 -3.77 17.10
N ALA A 189 -17.22 -3.86 17.60
CA ALA A 189 -16.20 -2.84 17.42
C ALA A 189 -15.84 -2.62 15.94
N TYR A 190 -15.75 -3.71 15.17
CA TYR A 190 -15.52 -3.64 13.73
C TYR A 190 -16.66 -2.90 13.02
N ARG A 191 -17.92 -3.25 13.33
CA ARG A 191 -19.10 -2.59 12.75
C ARG A 191 -19.16 -1.10 13.06
N LEU A 192 -18.92 -0.70 14.31
CA LEU A 192 -18.87 0.71 14.70
C LEU A 192 -17.71 1.46 14.04
N THR A 193 -16.54 0.81 13.90
CA THR A 193 -15.40 1.42 13.19
C THR A 193 -15.70 1.66 11.72
N GLN A 194 -16.33 0.69 11.04
CA GLN A 194 -16.67 0.79 9.63
C GLN A 194 -17.73 1.87 9.38
N SER A 195 -18.82 1.87 10.17
CA SER A 195 -19.87 2.89 10.07
C SER A 195 -19.34 4.30 10.35
N PHE A 196 -18.41 4.47 11.30
CA PHE A 196 -17.75 5.76 11.52
C PHE A 196 -16.86 6.18 10.33
N CYS A 197 -16.08 5.24 9.78
CA CYS A 197 -15.25 5.53 8.61
C CYS A 197 -16.09 5.92 7.40
N GLU A 198 -17.21 5.24 7.19
CA GLU A 198 -18.20 5.58 6.15
C GLU A 198 -18.79 6.97 6.41
N MET A 199 -19.19 7.28 7.64
CA MET A 199 -19.73 8.59 8.00
C MET A 199 -18.76 9.74 7.72
N VAL A 200 -17.46 9.53 8.00
CA VAL A 200 -16.40 10.49 7.70
C VAL A 200 -16.19 10.68 6.20
N ARG A 201 -16.27 9.60 5.40
CA ARG A 201 -16.08 9.66 3.94
C ARG A 201 -17.27 10.31 3.24
N GLU A 202 -18.47 9.88 3.60
CA GLU A 202 -19.72 10.33 2.99
C GLU A 202 -20.24 11.65 3.60
N ARG A 203 -19.57 12.17 4.63
CA ARG A 203 -19.97 13.40 5.36
C ARG A 203 -21.43 13.37 5.80
N THR A 204 -21.82 12.30 6.50
CA THR A 204 -23.18 12.09 7.03
C THR A 204 -23.26 12.43 8.52
N GLY A 205 -22.95 13.68 8.88
CA GLY A 205 -22.99 14.15 10.27
C GLY A 205 -24.38 14.09 10.95
N ASP A 206 -25.45 13.89 10.18
CA ASP A 206 -26.80 13.56 10.68
C ASP A 206 -26.84 12.20 11.41
N LYS A 207 -26.00 11.24 11.01
CA LYS A 207 -25.91 9.91 11.63
C LYS A 207 -25.08 9.88 12.92
N LEU A 208 -24.41 10.99 13.26
CA LEU A 208 -23.50 11.06 14.41
C LEU A 208 -24.20 10.75 15.74
N ASP A 209 -25.40 11.27 15.93
CA ASP A 209 -26.15 11.14 17.19
C ASP A 209 -26.50 9.66 17.47
N ASN A 210 -27.00 8.96 16.44
CA ASN A 210 -27.29 7.52 16.52
C ASN A 210 -26.03 6.70 16.76
N TRP A 211 -24.94 7.06 16.07
CA TRP A 211 -23.66 6.36 16.23
C TRP A 211 -23.08 6.54 17.64
N LEU A 212 -23.17 7.74 18.22
CA LEU A 212 -22.73 8.01 19.60
C LEU A 212 -23.55 7.19 20.60
N ALA A 213 -24.87 7.13 20.43
CA ALA A 213 -25.73 6.31 21.29
C ALA A 213 -25.34 4.82 21.24
N GLU A 214 -25.11 4.27 20.04
CA GLU A 214 -24.62 2.90 19.89
C GLU A 214 -23.23 2.69 20.49
N ALA A 215 -22.32 3.65 20.33
CA ALA A 215 -20.96 3.56 20.86
C ALA A 215 -20.91 3.62 22.39
N HIS A 216 -21.81 4.37 23.04
CA HIS A 216 -21.96 4.38 24.50
C HIS A 216 -22.57 3.09 25.05
N ALA A 217 -23.50 2.49 24.31
CA ALA A 217 -24.09 1.20 24.67
C ALA A 217 -23.12 0.02 24.44
N SER A 218 -21.93 0.27 23.91
CA SER A 218 -20.94 -0.76 23.62
C SER A 218 -20.30 -1.32 24.89
N GLU A 219 -20.09 -2.64 24.92
CA GLU A 219 -19.34 -3.34 25.98
C GLU A 219 -17.83 -3.06 25.93
N VAL A 220 -17.34 -2.44 24.84
CA VAL A 220 -15.92 -2.14 24.65
C VAL A 220 -15.61 -0.76 25.24
N ALA A 221 -14.97 -0.75 26.41
CA ALA A 221 -14.64 0.47 27.15
C ALA A 221 -13.88 1.53 26.33
N GLN A 222 -13.05 1.12 25.38
CA GLN A 222 -12.30 2.02 24.50
C GLN A 222 -13.22 2.77 23.52
N LEU A 223 -14.32 2.15 23.06
CA LEU A 223 -15.31 2.79 22.19
C LEU A 223 -16.15 3.80 22.96
N VAL A 224 -16.56 3.44 24.18
CA VAL A 224 -17.26 4.37 25.08
C VAL A 224 -16.39 5.58 25.41
N GLY A 225 -15.10 5.36 25.70
CA GLY A 225 -14.14 6.43 25.94
C GLY A 225 -13.94 7.33 24.71
N PHE A 226 -13.92 6.75 23.51
CA PHE A 226 -13.83 7.49 22.26
C PHE A 226 -15.09 8.33 22.00
N ALA A 227 -16.29 7.76 22.21
CA ALA A 227 -17.56 8.48 22.09
C ALA A 227 -17.63 9.69 23.02
N LYS A 228 -17.25 9.53 24.29
CA LYS A 228 -17.13 10.64 25.26
C LYS A 228 -16.14 11.72 24.80
N GLY A 229 -15.07 11.32 24.12
CA GLY A 229 -14.12 12.25 23.52
C GLY A 229 -14.75 13.08 22.41
N LEU A 230 -15.49 12.43 21.51
CA LEU A 230 -16.19 13.11 20.42
C LEU A 230 -17.29 14.05 20.92
N GLU A 231 -18.00 13.69 21.99
CA GLU A 231 -19.04 14.53 22.59
C GLU A 231 -18.50 15.85 23.16
N ARG A 232 -17.31 15.83 23.76
CA ARG A 232 -16.67 17.07 24.27
C ARG A 232 -16.46 18.08 23.16
N ASP A 233 -16.14 17.60 21.96
CA ASP A 233 -15.91 18.40 20.76
C ASP A 233 -17.08 18.30 19.77
N TYR A 234 -18.30 18.00 20.24
CA TYR A 234 -19.44 17.60 19.40
C TYR A 234 -19.71 18.57 18.24
N ALA A 235 -19.75 19.88 18.51
CA ALA A 235 -20.02 20.88 17.49
C ALA A 235 -18.94 20.87 16.38
N ALA A 236 -17.67 20.69 16.75
CA ALA A 236 -16.57 20.62 15.81
C ALA A 236 -16.57 19.30 15.03
N VAL A 237 -16.87 18.17 15.69
CA VAL A 237 -17.00 16.85 15.06
C VAL A 237 -18.16 16.84 14.07
N LYS A 238 -19.34 17.30 14.47
CA LYS A 238 -20.52 17.39 13.59
C LYS A 238 -20.27 18.32 12.41
N ALA A 239 -19.65 19.47 12.64
CA ALA A 239 -19.23 20.35 11.55
C ALA A 239 -18.23 19.66 10.59
N GLY A 240 -17.24 18.94 11.11
CA GLY A 240 -16.27 18.19 10.30
C GLY A 240 -16.87 17.03 9.51
N LEU A 241 -17.99 16.48 9.98
CA LEU A 241 -18.75 15.43 9.31
C LEU A 241 -19.86 15.95 8.40
N THR A 242 -20.14 17.26 8.34
CA THR A 242 -21.24 17.82 7.54
C THR A 242 -20.75 18.82 6.51
N LEU A 243 -19.76 19.65 6.87
CA LEU A 243 -19.28 20.71 6.01
C LEU A 243 -18.24 20.20 5.01
N GLU A 244 -18.25 20.76 3.81
CA GLU A 244 -17.20 20.52 2.81
C GLU A 244 -15.88 21.21 3.17
N TRP A 245 -15.97 22.27 3.98
CA TRP A 245 -14.84 23.10 4.40
C TRP A 245 -14.11 22.46 5.58
N SER A 246 -12.78 22.41 5.49
CA SER A 246 -11.93 21.95 6.60
C SER A 246 -10.87 22.99 6.93
N ASN A 247 -10.51 23.08 8.22
CA ASN A 247 -9.39 23.89 8.66
C ASN A 247 -8.01 23.30 8.29
N GLY A 248 -7.96 22.17 7.57
CA GLY A 248 -6.72 21.46 7.28
C GLY A 248 -5.68 22.31 6.54
N GLN A 249 -6.10 23.17 5.60
CA GLN A 249 -5.16 24.07 4.91
C GLN A 249 -4.58 25.10 5.88
N THR A 250 -5.44 25.74 6.67
CA THR A 250 -5.05 26.74 7.67
C THR A 250 -4.11 26.12 8.70
N GLU A 251 -4.46 24.95 9.23
CA GLU A 251 -3.64 24.21 10.19
C GLU A 251 -2.30 23.79 9.60
N ALA A 252 -2.25 23.34 8.35
CA ALA A 252 -1.00 23.01 7.67
C ALA A 252 -0.09 24.25 7.56
N GLN A 253 -0.65 25.42 7.27
CA GLN A 253 0.10 26.67 7.19
C GLN A 253 0.57 27.15 8.57
N VAL A 254 -0.28 27.03 9.60
CA VAL A 254 0.09 27.29 11.00
C VAL A 254 1.20 26.35 11.45
N HIS A 255 1.12 25.06 11.09
CA HIS A 255 2.16 24.08 11.38
C HIS A 255 3.48 24.44 10.69
N ARG A 256 3.44 24.82 9.40
CA ARG A 256 4.63 25.30 8.67
C ARG A 256 5.26 26.52 9.35
N LEU A 257 4.45 27.49 9.78
CA LEU A 257 4.91 28.66 10.54
C LEU A 257 5.54 28.26 11.88
N LYS A 258 4.89 27.39 12.65
CA LYS A 258 5.39 26.88 13.92
C LYS A 258 6.72 26.14 13.75
N LEU A 259 6.84 25.31 12.72
CA LEU A 259 8.07 24.58 12.40
C LEU A 259 9.22 25.55 12.09
N LEU A 260 8.95 26.57 11.28
CA LEU A 260 9.96 27.58 10.95
C LEU A 260 10.39 28.40 12.18
N LYS A 261 9.44 28.77 13.04
CA LYS A 261 9.73 29.44 14.32
C LYS A 261 10.56 28.54 15.25
N ARG A 262 10.27 27.24 15.31
CA ARG A 262 11.02 26.25 16.11
C ARG A 262 12.45 26.04 15.59
N GLN A 263 12.66 26.04 14.27
CA GLN A 263 14.00 26.00 13.67
C GLN A 263 14.86 27.23 14.04
N MET A 264 14.23 28.30 14.52
CA MET A 264 14.88 29.54 14.93
C MET A 264 14.83 29.72 16.46
N TYR A 265 14.65 28.64 17.21
CA TYR A 265 14.60 28.65 18.67
C TYR A 265 13.58 29.64 19.25
N GLY A 266 12.48 29.89 18.52
CA GLY A 266 11.44 30.83 18.95
C GLY A 266 11.75 32.31 18.71
N GLN A 267 12.97 32.65 18.28
CA GLN A 267 13.48 34.03 18.20
C GLN A 267 13.04 34.80 16.93
N ALA A 268 12.20 34.20 16.09
CA ALA A 268 11.75 34.84 14.86
C ALA A 268 10.51 35.72 15.12
N GLY A 269 10.71 37.04 15.05
CA GLY A 269 9.63 38.03 14.98
C GLY A 269 8.89 38.00 13.62
N PHE A 270 7.78 38.74 13.52
CA PHE A 270 6.89 38.69 12.36
C PHE A 270 7.61 38.98 11.03
N ASP A 271 8.45 40.01 10.96
CA ASP A 271 9.15 40.39 9.73
C ASP A 271 10.08 39.29 9.20
N LEU A 272 10.76 38.61 10.12
CA LEU A 272 11.67 37.51 9.80
C LEU A 272 10.91 36.25 9.37
N LEU A 273 9.79 35.96 10.03
CA LEU A 273 8.87 34.90 9.62
C LEU A 273 8.29 35.17 8.23
N ARG A 274 7.81 36.39 7.98
CA ARG A 274 7.27 36.82 6.69
C ARG A 274 8.30 36.65 5.58
N LYS A 275 9.52 37.14 5.77
CA LYS A 275 10.62 36.96 4.79
C LYS A 275 10.90 35.48 4.53
N ARG A 276 10.97 34.64 5.55
CA ARG A 276 11.25 33.21 5.37
C ARG A 276 10.11 32.42 4.74
N VAL A 277 8.85 32.81 4.92
CA VAL A 277 7.70 32.17 4.28
C VAL A 277 7.60 32.58 2.81
N LEU A 278 7.78 33.87 2.51
CA LEU A 278 7.68 34.41 1.15
C LEU A 278 8.89 34.06 0.28
N HIS A 279 10.09 33.98 0.85
CA HIS A 279 11.34 33.66 0.14
C HIS A 279 11.81 32.21 0.36
N GLN A 280 10.93 31.32 0.82
CA GLN A 280 11.25 29.90 0.88
C GLN A 280 11.44 29.38 -0.55
N ASN A 281 12.64 28.89 -0.86
CA ASN A 281 12.86 28.13 -2.08
C ASN A 281 11.84 26.98 -2.14
N PRO A 282 11.17 26.74 -3.28
CA PRO A 282 10.19 25.69 -3.38
C PRO A 282 10.81 24.36 -2.94
N PRO A 283 10.08 23.50 -2.21
CA PRO A 283 10.61 22.21 -1.80
C PRO A 283 11.03 21.43 -3.05
N PRO A 284 12.09 20.61 -2.99
CA PRO A 284 12.48 19.78 -4.12
C PRO A 284 11.27 18.95 -4.60
N VAL A 285 11.15 18.86 -5.93
CA VAL A 285 9.97 18.49 -6.75
C VAL A 285 9.27 17.17 -6.36
N HIS A 286 9.91 16.33 -5.56
CA HIS A 286 9.30 15.13 -4.99
C HIS A 286 8.08 15.40 -4.09
N ARG A 287 7.95 16.59 -3.48
CA ARG A 287 6.79 16.93 -2.62
C ARG A 287 5.58 17.53 -3.36
N GLN A 288 5.78 18.12 -4.53
CA GLN A 288 4.71 18.77 -5.31
C GLN A 288 3.75 17.75 -5.92
N ARG A 289 4.28 16.62 -6.43
CA ARG A 289 3.45 15.54 -7.00
C ARG A 289 2.52 14.89 -5.98
N ALA A 290 2.95 14.76 -4.72
CA ALA A 290 2.08 14.20 -3.67
C ALA A 290 0.88 15.11 -3.36
N GLN A 291 1.02 16.42 -3.52
CA GLN A 291 -0.06 17.39 -3.34
C GLN A 291 -0.97 17.48 -4.57
N GLU A 292 -0.42 17.32 -5.78
CA GLU A 292 -1.20 17.26 -7.03
C GLU A 292 -2.03 15.97 -7.12
N HIS A 293 -1.49 14.81 -6.74
CA HIS A 293 -2.25 13.55 -6.68
C HIS A 293 -3.37 13.60 -5.63
N ALA A 294 -3.17 14.30 -4.50
CA ALA A 294 -4.21 14.51 -3.49
C ALA A 294 -5.34 15.44 -3.99
N LYS A 295 -5.01 16.46 -4.80
CA LYS A 295 -6.00 17.34 -5.44
C LYS A 295 -6.76 16.66 -6.59
N ALA A 296 -6.06 15.86 -7.40
CA ALA A 296 -6.68 15.13 -8.52
C ALA A 296 -7.68 14.07 -8.03
N GLY A 297 -7.40 13.39 -6.91
CA GLY A 297 -8.33 12.43 -6.31
C GLY A 297 -9.65 13.05 -5.85
N HIS A 298 -9.64 14.30 -5.36
CA HIS A 298 -10.85 15.03 -4.97
C HIS A 298 -11.70 15.48 -6.17
N GLN A 299 -11.08 15.69 -7.34
CA GLN A 299 -11.77 16.16 -8.55
C GLN A 299 -12.40 15.02 -9.36
N THR A 300 -11.84 13.80 -9.27
CA THR A 300 -12.42 12.60 -9.90
C THR A 300 -13.70 12.11 -9.22
N ASP A 301 -13.90 12.42 -7.93
CA ASP A 301 -15.14 12.04 -7.21
C ASP A 301 -16.32 12.96 -7.57
N THR A 302 -16.06 14.25 -7.77
CA THR A 302 -17.10 15.21 -8.18
C THR A 302 -17.63 14.98 -9.59
N ARG A 303 -16.84 14.34 -10.47
CA ARG A 303 -17.27 14.07 -11.86
C ARG A 303 -18.06 12.76 -12.03
N ARG A 304 -18.15 11.94 -10.98
CA ARG A 304 -18.95 10.69 -10.97
C ARG A 304 -20.36 10.88 -10.41
N LEU A 305 -20.64 12.03 -9.78
CA LEU A 305 -21.93 12.33 -9.13
C LEU A 305 -22.85 13.26 -9.95
N LEU A 306 -22.40 13.79 -11.07
CA LEU A 306 -23.26 14.50 -12.03
C LEU A 306 -23.42 13.64 -13.28
N GLY A 307 -24.52 12.89 -13.33
CA GLY A 307 -24.95 12.18 -14.52
C GLY A 307 -25.33 13.17 -15.61
N GLU A 308 -24.45 13.36 -16.59
CA GLU A 308 -24.82 13.98 -17.86
C GLU A 308 -24.99 12.87 -18.90
N GLY A 309 -26.25 12.60 -19.22
CA GLY A 309 -26.65 11.80 -20.35
C GLY A 309 -26.49 12.55 -21.68
N SER A 310 -26.65 11.78 -22.75
CA SER A 310 -26.84 12.17 -24.15
C SER A 310 -25.58 12.16 -25.03
N PHE A 311 -25.15 10.96 -25.44
CA PHE A 311 -24.37 10.78 -26.67
C PHE A 311 -25.35 10.52 -27.82
N VAL A 312 -25.68 11.57 -28.58
CA VAL A 312 -26.37 11.47 -29.88
C VAL A 312 -25.32 11.27 -30.95
N VAL A 313 -25.28 10.07 -31.53
CA VAL A 313 -24.45 9.76 -32.71
C VAL A 313 -25.20 10.24 -33.94
N ASN A 314 -24.79 11.37 -34.50
CA ASN A 314 -25.27 11.86 -35.79
C ASN A 314 -24.29 11.40 -36.88
N ARG A 315 -24.72 10.49 -37.76
CA ARG A 315 -24.02 10.15 -39.01
C ARG A 315 -24.26 11.24 -40.04
N PRO A 316 -23.23 11.65 -40.80
CA PRO A 316 -23.44 12.17 -42.15
C PRO A 316 -22.97 11.15 -43.20
N SER A 317 -23.84 10.97 -44.19
CA SER A 317 -23.68 10.20 -45.42
C SER A 317 -22.68 10.83 -46.40
N GLU A 318 -21.97 9.95 -47.10
CA GLU A 318 -21.54 9.98 -48.50
C GLU A 318 -21.30 11.33 -49.19
N ARG A 319 -20.07 11.52 -49.70
CA ARG A 319 -19.84 12.14 -51.00
C ARG A 319 -18.60 11.56 -51.68
N SER A 320 -18.87 10.93 -52.81
CA SER A 320 -17.99 10.46 -53.87
C SER A 320 -16.96 11.51 -54.30
N TYR A 321 -15.74 11.09 -54.66
CA TYR A 321 -15.08 11.65 -55.84
C TYR A 321 -14.13 10.64 -56.49
N SER A 322 -14.35 10.53 -57.80
CA SER A 322 -13.73 9.63 -58.76
C SER A 322 -12.28 10.03 -59.07
N ARG A 323 -11.42 9.04 -59.30
CA ARG A 323 -9.99 9.20 -59.64
C ARG A 323 -9.76 8.62 -61.04
N LYS A 324 -9.43 9.46 -62.03
CA LYS A 324 -8.78 9.07 -63.30
C LYS A 324 -8.02 10.26 -63.88
N VAL A 325 -6.99 9.93 -64.68
CA VAL A 325 -6.05 10.74 -65.49
C VAL A 325 -4.84 11.22 -64.67
N ALA A 326 -3.58 10.89 -64.99
CA ALA A 326 -2.95 10.23 -66.15
C ALA A 326 -1.91 9.20 -65.69
#